data_AF-A0A7V4IG99-F1
#
_entry.id   AF-A0A7V4IG99-F1
#
_cell.length_a   1.000
_cell.length_b   1.000
_cell.length_c   1.000
_cell.angle_alpha   90.00
_cell.angle_beta   90.00
_cell.angle_gamma   90.00
#
_symmetry.space_group_name_H-M   'P 1'
#
loop_
_entity.id
_entity.type
_entity.pdbx_description
1 polymer ?
#
loop_
_entity_poly.entity_id
_entity_poly.type
_entity_poly.pdbx_seq_one_letter_code
_entity_poly.pdbx_strand_id
1 'polypeptide(L)'
;MMFSTHPAGRIPWLAAVALAGCTSTPSPLPDGGLPELAIESAGPAIVLPGTWLRIYGRGFVDENSGSLLLELEKAGEAPWIRKPERLSDGELRLRIDDAFFAQLGGPGEFNGVLRVRCEYGAGLRQQAEIGLRLDLRQSLTPRVDVFSAGGGLVYLGSDIEATGSGFLLAGEGQTELRLTGIFYPDAGGQRAVADSPLVLEAVQRERLQGPLSAEALGIQPGRFEGSLVPVNVLQDKSEVPGNTVQASFEIGPTALLRLEPGAASRGQYIHFYGRGFVAGGARTTIRVEGTFTRTSGQVTDLTGANALEIAPQVVSGDHMRYVLRVQSDGQGGVQGLGAVPGVLRGTATPRVTLGSEVQVGIPLPGEARFEVLPQKQMVYISYLPGFTDALRLFGLRNMESAIRTRILEVVRRDYADYSVEFVVQRPSDFAEYSVIEVGGEDPNHQGLMGLDATMGKDIGNIYFDDIVGGNNADSRESGHYAFGGVFVDSFLAFSPHADKPMSIASPRFDDIFGPFAPFLGGEAVESGEYPGGRRAAAIELAVHALGSMIGNTISHEIGHTLGLAAGPPDFFHSLPGPNQLMDGGSDRPFEERAEIDGQGPAVFCPDDREYLLRILPK
;
A
#
# COMPACT_ATOMS: atom_id res chain seq x y z
N MET A 1 3.37 60.87 28.90
CA MET A 1 4.63 60.91 29.67
C MET A 1 4.68 59.71 30.60
N MET A 2 5.75 58.91 30.48
CA MET A 2 6.31 57.90 31.41
C MET A 2 5.38 56.76 31.87
N PHE A 3 5.42 55.58 31.23
CA PHE A 3 6.39 54.46 31.38
C PHE A 3 6.38 53.79 32.77
N SER A 4 5.89 52.55 32.84
CA SER A 4 6.67 51.44 33.41
C SER A 4 6.17 50.10 32.87
N THR A 5 7.09 49.41 32.20
CA THR A 5 7.02 48.09 31.57
C THR A 5 7.26 46.97 32.58
N HIS A 6 6.51 45.88 32.49
CA HIS A 6 7.03 44.54 32.81
C HIS A 6 6.67 43.57 31.67
N PRO A 7 7.62 42.78 31.16
CA PRO A 7 7.43 41.96 29.97
C PRO A 7 6.82 40.60 30.29
N ALA A 8 5.85 40.20 29.48
CA ALA A 8 5.38 38.83 29.38
C ALA A 8 6.50 37.94 28.82
N GLY A 9 6.88 36.91 29.57
CA GLY A 9 7.75 35.84 29.10
C GLY A 9 7.06 35.05 28.00
N ARG A 10 7.51 35.23 26.76
CA ARG A 10 7.19 34.36 25.63
C ARG A 10 8.04 33.10 25.74
N ILE A 11 7.40 31.96 25.96
CA ILE A 11 7.98 30.63 25.76
C ILE A 11 8.00 30.40 24.24
N PRO A 12 9.15 30.21 23.59
CA PRO A 12 9.18 29.86 22.18
C PRO A 12 8.74 28.40 22.02
N TRP A 13 7.58 28.20 21.38
CA TRP A 13 7.20 26.93 20.80
C TRP A 13 8.12 26.65 19.61
N LEU A 14 9.10 25.76 19.80
CA LEU A 14 9.83 25.14 18.72
C LEU A 14 8.89 24.10 18.08
N ALA A 15 8.33 24.47 16.92
CA ALA A 15 7.64 23.53 16.04
C ALA A 15 8.68 22.60 15.40
N ALA A 16 8.79 21.38 15.93
CA ALA A 16 9.49 20.30 15.25
C ALA A 16 8.61 19.80 14.11
N VAL A 17 8.93 20.21 12.88
CA VAL A 17 8.37 19.67 11.65
C VAL A 17 9.01 18.30 11.42
N ALA A 18 8.26 17.23 11.69
CA ALA A 18 8.64 15.87 11.33
C ALA A 18 8.38 15.67 9.83
N LEU A 19 9.42 15.85 9.02
CA LEU A 19 9.47 15.35 7.64
C LEU A 19 9.92 13.88 7.71
N ALA A 20 8.96 12.96 7.67
CA ALA A 20 9.20 11.54 7.43
C ALA A 20 8.97 11.26 5.93
N GLY A 21 10.00 10.74 5.25
CA GLY A 21 9.92 10.36 3.84
C GLY A 21 11.27 10.33 3.12
N CYS A 22 12.26 9.65 3.69
CA CYS A 22 13.46 9.24 2.96
C CYS A 22 13.63 7.74 3.14
N THR A 23 13.31 6.95 2.12
CA THR A 23 13.81 5.58 1.99
C THR A 23 15.27 5.69 1.56
N SER A 24 16.16 5.91 2.52
CA SER A 24 17.59 5.76 2.31
C SER A 24 17.92 4.28 2.23
N THR A 25 18.29 3.81 1.04
CA THR A 25 19.27 2.74 0.91
C THR A 25 20.49 3.13 1.75
N PRO A 26 21.08 2.23 2.56
CA PRO A 26 22.29 2.55 3.30
C PRO A 26 23.40 2.90 2.31
N SER A 27 23.75 4.18 2.26
CA SER A 27 24.99 4.64 1.65
C SER A 27 26.13 4.08 2.52
N PRO A 28 27.13 3.37 1.94
CA PRO A 28 28.32 3.04 2.71
C PRO A 28 28.96 4.36 3.19
N LEU A 29 29.43 4.36 4.43
CA LEU A 29 30.16 5.49 5.02
C LEU A 29 31.23 6.00 4.03
N PRO A 30 31.58 7.31 4.03
CA PRO A 30 32.54 7.92 3.11
C PRO A 30 33.91 7.21 3.00
N ASP A 31 34.23 6.34 3.97
CA ASP A 31 35.52 5.65 4.10
C ASP A 31 35.46 4.15 3.75
N GLY A 32 34.32 3.62 3.26
CA GLY A 32 34.16 2.19 2.96
C GLY A 32 34.19 1.28 4.20
N GLY A 33 34.08 1.86 5.40
CA GLY A 33 34.02 1.13 6.67
C GLY A 33 32.69 0.40 6.85
N LEU A 34 32.75 -0.81 7.41
CA LEU A 34 31.56 -1.56 7.82
C LEU A 34 30.81 -0.79 8.92
N PRO A 35 29.46 -0.82 8.93
CA PRO A 35 28.70 -0.23 10.03
C PRO A 35 29.12 -0.87 11.37
N GLU A 36 29.13 -0.07 12.42
CA GLU A 36 29.44 -0.55 13.78
C GLU A 36 28.34 -1.50 14.26
N LEU A 37 28.72 -2.73 14.59
CA LEU A 37 27.82 -3.69 15.24
C LEU A 37 27.72 -3.38 16.73
N ALA A 38 26.50 -3.12 17.22
CA ALA A 38 26.24 -2.94 18.65
C ALA A 38 24.89 -3.54 19.06
N ILE A 39 24.82 -4.03 20.31
CA ILE A 39 23.57 -4.47 20.94
C ILE A 39 23.22 -3.43 22.01
N GLU A 40 21.99 -2.92 21.94
CA GLU A 40 21.49 -1.90 22.87
C GLU A 40 20.62 -2.54 23.95
N SER A 41 19.79 -3.52 23.60
CA SER A 41 18.96 -4.24 24.56
C SER A 41 18.47 -5.59 24.02
N ALA A 42 18.01 -6.45 24.93
CA ALA A 42 17.31 -7.69 24.59
C ALA A 42 16.18 -7.95 25.58
N GLY A 43 15.05 -8.47 25.08
CA GLY A 43 13.88 -8.76 25.91
C GLY A 43 12.84 -9.60 25.18
N PRO A 44 11.73 -9.96 25.85
CA PRO A 44 11.33 -9.57 27.21
C PRO A 44 12.19 -10.22 28.30
N ALA A 45 12.22 -9.62 29.49
CA ALA A 45 12.97 -10.14 30.65
C ALA A 45 12.37 -11.43 31.22
N ILE A 46 11.05 -11.59 31.14
CA ILE A 46 10.37 -12.86 31.48
C ILE A 46 10.22 -13.65 30.19
N VAL A 47 10.63 -14.92 30.20
CA VAL A 47 10.60 -15.82 29.04
C VAL A 47 9.81 -17.08 29.39
N LEU A 48 8.91 -17.46 28.49
CA LEU A 48 8.12 -18.67 28.50
C LEU A 48 8.51 -19.53 27.30
N PRO A 49 8.13 -20.82 27.28
CA PRO A 49 8.17 -21.57 26.05
C PRO A 49 7.33 -20.89 24.95
N GLY A 50 7.95 -20.70 23.80
CA GLY A 50 7.38 -20.00 22.65
C GLY A 50 7.72 -18.51 22.54
N THR A 51 8.32 -17.89 23.57
CA THR A 51 8.68 -16.46 23.54
C THR A 51 9.61 -16.13 22.37
N TRP A 52 9.35 -15.01 21.71
CA TRP A 52 10.32 -14.38 20.82
C TRP A 52 11.22 -13.43 21.61
N LEU A 53 12.48 -13.82 21.81
CA LEU A 53 13.50 -12.92 22.32
C LEU A 53 13.86 -11.93 21.20
N ARG A 54 13.55 -10.66 21.40
CA ARG A 54 13.88 -9.55 20.49
C ARG A 54 15.17 -8.88 20.96
N ILE A 55 16.04 -8.59 20.01
CA ILE A 55 17.35 -7.98 20.22
C ILE A 55 17.39 -6.69 19.41
N TYR A 56 17.59 -5.58 20.09
CA TYR A 56 17.66 -4.25 19.50
C TYR A 56 19.10 -3.75 19.49
N GLY A 57 19.49 -3.12 18.40
CA GLY A 57 20.85 -2.63 18.22
C GLY A 57 21.04 -1.92 16.89
N ARG A 58 22.26 -1.98 16.36
CA ARG A 58 22.62 -1.43 15.05
C ARG A 58 23.68 -2.29 14.37
N GLY A 59 23.74 -2.17 13.05
CA GLY A 59 24.73 -2.89 12.23
C GLY A 59 24.35 -4.35 11.93
N PHE A 60 23.08 -4.72 12.05
CA PHE A 60 22.61 -6.06 11.67
C PHE A 60 22.48 -6.18 10.16
N VAL A 61 23.29 -7.05 9.56
CA VAL A 61 23.40 -7.23 8.12
C VAL A 61 22.36 -8.16 7.53
N ASP A 62 22.00 -7.95 6.26
CA ASP A 62 21.23 -8.92 5.48
C ASP A 62 22.10 -10.06 4.93
N GLU A 63 21.45 -11.08 4.36
CA GLU A 63 22.13 -12.27 3.83
C GLU A 63 23.05 -11.98 2.64
N ASN A 64 22.87 -10.85 1.95
CA ASN A 64 23.73 -10.43 0.84
C ASN A 64 25.05 -9.83 1.35
N SER A 65 25.01 -9.22 2.53
CA SER A 65 26.13 -8.50 3.13
C SER A 65 26.94 -9.38 4.10
N GLY A 66 26.31 -10.38 4.71
CA GLY A 66 26.96 -11.33 5.61
C GLY A 66 26.00 -12.31 6.29
N SER A 67 26.53 -13.08 7.25
CA SER A 67 25.75 -13.99 8.09
C SER A 67 25.75 -13.54 9.55
N LEU A 68 24.58 -13.61 10.18
CA LEU A 68 24.40 -13.33 11.61
C LEU A 68 24.26 -14.64 12.40
N LEU A 69 25.00 -14.72 13.50
CA LEU A 69 24.90 -15.78 14.50
C LEU A 69 24.66 -15.15 15.87
N LEU A 70 23.78 -15.77 16.63
CA LEU A 70 23.44 -15.35 17.98
C LEU A 70 23.92 -16.44 18.94
N GLU A 71 24.76 -16.06 19.90
CA GLU A 71 25.28 -16.93 20.94
C GLU A 71 24.68 -16.51 22.30
N LEU A 72 24.04 -17.45 23.00
CA LEU A 72 23.72 -17.29 24.42
C LEU A 72 24.74 -18.09 25.21
N GLU A 73 25.34 -17.49 26.24
CA GLU A 73 26.35 -18.13 27.05
C GLU A 73 26.00 -17.97 28.53
N LYS A 74 25.95 -19.08 29.27
CA LYS A 74 25.84 -19.08 30.73
C LYS A 74 27.21 -19.37 31.31
N ALA A 75 27.57 -18.69 32.40
CA ALA A 75 28.91 -18.79 32.97
C ALA A 75 29.30 -20.25 33.26
N GLY A 76 30.39 -20.72 32.63
CA GLY A 76 30.90 -22.08 32.79
C GLY A 76 30.25 -23.15 31.90
N GLU A 77 29.33 -22.75 31.00
CA GLU A 77 28.69 -23.63 30.03
C GLU A 77 29.10 -23.25 28.60
N ALA A 78 29.00 -24.20 27.65
CA ALA A 78 29.27 -23.91 26.25
C ALA A 78 28.16 -23.02 25.65
N PRO A 79 28.48 -22.08 24.74
CA PRO A 79 27.49 -21.18 24.18
C PRO A 79 26.50 -21.92 23.28
N TRP A 80 25.21 -21.59 23.40
CA TRP A 80 24.18 -22.01 22.46
C TRP A 80 24.21 -21.08 21.25
N ILE A 81 24.57 -21.64 20.10
CA ILE A 81 24.61 -20.91 18.82
C ILE A 81 23.29 -21.12 18.08
N ARG A 82 22.68 -20.03 17.62
CA ARG A 82 21.43 -20.02 16.84
C ARG A 82 21.53 -19.02 15.69
N LYS A 83 20.85 -19.32 14.59
CA LYS A 83 20.60 -18.33 13.53
C LYS A 83 19.37 -17.49 13.94
N PRO A 84 19.51 -16.18 14.17
CA PRO A 84 18.35 -15.32 14.42
C PRO A 84 17.61 -15.02 13.11
N GLU A 85 16.37 -14.58 13.23
CA GLU A 85 15.65 -13.93 12.14
C GLU A 85 15.90 -12.42 12.20
N ARG A 86 16.26 -11.82 11.06
CA ARG A 86 16.45 -10.37 10.95
C ARG A 86 15.16 -9.70 10.50
N LEU A 87 14.71 -8.71 11.28
CA LEU A 87 13.54 -7.90 10.95
C LEU A 87 13.94 -6.57 10.31
N SER A 88 15.04 -5.98 10.77
CA SER A 88 15.62 -4.75 10.21
C SER A 88 17.13 -4.68 10.49
N ASP A 89 17.77 -3.59 10.11
CA ASP A 89 19.18 -3.30 10.45
C ASP A 89 19.42 -3.01 11.93
N GLY A 90 18.35 -2.78 12.70
CA GLY A 90 18.39 -2.57 14.14
C GLY A 90 17.61 -3.60 14.97
N GLU A 91 17.03 -4.63 14.35
CA GLU A 91 16.25 -5.63 15.07
C GLU A 91 16.44 -7.08 14.60
N LEU A 92 16.70 -7.96 15.57
CA LEU A 92 16.69 -9.42 15.42
C LEU A 92 15.65 -10.06 16.35
N ARG A 93 15.19 -11.25 15.99
CA ARG A 93 14.40 -12.12 16.89
C ARG A 93 14.88 -13.56 16.88
N LEU A 94 14.74 -14.22 18.02
CA LEU A 94 15.01 -15.65 18.22
C LEU A 94 13.86 -16.29 18.98
N ARG A 95 13.33 -17.39 18.44
CA ARG A 95 12.29 -18.16 19.14
C ARG A 95 12.91 -19.05 20.21
N ILE A 96 12.38 -18.95 21.43
CA ILE A 96 12.70 -19.85 22.54
C ILE A 96 11.62 -20.94 22.58
N ASP A 97 11.79 -22.02 21.83
CA ASP A 97 10.87 -23.16 21.88
C ASP A 97 11.04 -24.01 23.15
N ASP A 98 10.19 -25.04 23.35
CA ASP A 98 10.24 -25.91 24.53
C ASP A 98 11.62 -26.56 24.75
N ALA A 99 12.23 -27.02 23.65
CA ALA A 99 13.51 -27.70 23.69
C ALA A 99 14.63 -26.74 24.10
N PHE A 100 14.62 -25.52 23.55
CA PHE A 100 15.61 -24.51 23.89
C PHE A 100 15.37 -23.94 25.28
N PHE A 101 14.12 -23.74 25.69
CA PHE A 101 13.76 -23.36 27.05
C PHE A 101 14.31 -24.35 28.08
N ALA A 102 14.18 -25.66 27.82
CA ALA A 102 14.78 -26.70 28.67
C ALA A 102 16.31 -26.65 28.69
N GLN A 103 16.95 -26.36 27.54
CA GLN A 103 18.41 -26.19 27.44
C GLN A 103 18.92 -24.99 28.25
N LEU A 104 18.14 -23.91 28.36
CA LEU A 104 18.49 -22.75 29.18
C LEU A 104 18.38 -23.00 30.70
N GLY A 105 17.92 -24.20 31.09
CA GLY A 105 17.78 -24.62 32.48
C GLY A 105 16.34 -24.81 32.94
N GLY A 106 15.35 -24.56 32.07
CA GLY A 106 13.94 -24.58 32.44
C GLY A 106 13.58 -23.45 33.41
N PRO A 107 12.52 -23.59 34.22
CA PRO A 107 12.05 -22.52 35.10
C PRO A 107 13.10 -22.11 36.13
N GLY A 108 13.34 -20.81 36.26
CA GLY A 108 14.38 -20.25 37.12
C GLY A 108 15.01 -18.99 36.52
N GLU A 109 16.20 -18.63 36.98
CA GLU A 109 16.93 -17.48 36.41
C GLU A 109 18.01 -17.94 35.44
N PHE A 110 18.01 -17.33 34.26
CA PHE A 110 19.15 -17.32 33.36
C PHE A 110 19.97 -16.06 33.62
N ASN A 111 21.25 -16.21 33.93
CA ASN A 111 22.21 -15.11 34.03
C ASN A 111 23.40 -15.45 33.14
N GLY A 112 23.59 -14.67 32.08
CA GLY A 112 24.56 -14.97 31.05
C GLY A 112 24.92 -13.78 30.17
N VAL A 113 25.51 -14.06 29.02
CA VAL A 113 25.88 -13.08 28.01
C VAL A 113 25.16 -13.43 26.72
N LEU A 114 24.62 -12.41 26.07
CA LEU A 114 24.11 -12.46 24.71
C LEU A 114 25.15 -11.86 23.79
N ARG A 115 25.57 -12.60 22.77
CA ARG A 115 26.52 -12.14 21.76
C ARG A 115 25.93 -12.28 20.37
N VAL A 116 26.06 -11.23 19.57
CA VAL A 116 25.76 -11.25 18.13
C VAL A 116 27.07 -11.21 17.39
N ARG A 117 27.27 -12.18 16.49
CA ARG A 117 28.41 -12.25 15.59
C ARG A 117 27.96 -12.02 14.16
N CYS A 118 28.67 -11.15 13.48
CA CYS A 118 28.50 -10.88 12.06
C CYS A 118 29.74 -11.35 11.31
N GLU A 119 29.56 -12.22 10.32
CA GLU A 119 30.61 -12.65 9.40
C GLU A 119 30.30 -12.11 7.99
N TYR A 120 31.20 -11.29 7.44
CA TYR A 120 31.00 -10.60 6.16
C TYR A 120 31.69 -11.32 4.99
N GLY A 121 31.28 -11.02 3.76
CA GLY A 121 32.04 -11.38 2.57
C GLY A 121 33.48 -10.84 2.66
N ALA A 122 34.49 -11.67 2.32
CA ALA A 122 35.93 -11.44 2.53
C ALA A 122 36.49 -11.76 3.93
N GLY A 123 35.73 -12.44 4.80
CA GLY A 123 36.25 -13.02 6.05
C GLY A 123 36.40 -12.02 7.20
N LEU A 124 35.91 -10.79 7.04
CA LEU A 124 35.80 -9.82 8.12
C LEU A 124 34.75 -10.30 9.14
N ARG A 125 35.01 -10.04 10.43
CA ARG A 125 34.13 -10.44 11.53
C ARG A 125 33.96 -9.28 12.51
N GLN A 126 32.73 -9.06 12.95
CA GLN A 126 32.41 -8.18 14.07
C GLN A 126 31.61 -8.96 15.11
N GLN A 127 31.72 -8.54 16.38
CA GLN A 127 30.90 -9.05 17.46
C GLN A 127 30.49 -7.94 18.42
N ALA A 128 29.31 -8.06 18.98
CA ALA A 128 28.82 -7.22 20.06
C ALA A 128 28.20 -8.11 21.14
N GLU A 129 28.28 -7.70 22.40
CA GLU A 129 27.75 -8.47 23.53
C GLU A 129 27.12 -7.58 24.61
N ILE A 130 26.15 -8.14 25.32
CA ILE A 130 25.50 -7.53 26.47
C ILE A 130 25.24 -8.59 27.55
N GLY A 131 25.28 -8.19 28.82
CA GLY A 131 24.80 -9.05 29.91
C GLY A 131 23.30 -9.29 29.79
N LEU A 132 22.89 -10.54 29.91
CA LEU A 132 21.50 -10.97 29.76
C LEU A 132 21.01 -11.66 31.03
N ARG A 133 19.93 -11.12 31.60
CA ARG A 133 19.19 -11.75 32.70
C ARG A 133 17.77 -12.04 32.24
N LEU A 134 17.37 -13.30 32.31
CA LEU A 134 16.01 -13.75 31.99
C LEU A 134 15.41 -14.47 33.20
N ASP A 135 14.14 -14.21 33.46
CA ASP A 135 13.29 -14.98 34.37
C ASP A 135 12.51 -16.01 33.54
N LEU A 136 12.95 -17.26 33.58
CA LEU A 136 12.36 -18.37 32.85
C LEU A 136 11.17 -18.91 33.64
N ARG A 137 9.97 -18.89 33.04
CA ARG A 137 8.72 -19.35 33.66
C ARG A 137 8.03 -20.36 32.76
N GLN A 138 7.37 -21.38 33.33
CA GLN A 138 6.47 -22.24 32.53
C GLN A 138 5.18 -21.52 32.16
N SER A 139 4.69 -20.69 33.07
CA SER A 139 3.41 -20.02 32.92
C SER A 139 3.38 -18.73 33.72
N LEU A 140 2.42 -17.87 33.38
CA LEU A 140 2.10 -16.66 34.12
C LEU A 140 0.64 -16.77 34.56
N THR A 141 0.37 -16.34 35.80
CA THR A 141 -1.01 -16.09 36.24
C THR A 141 -1.40 -14.71 35.76
N PRO A 142 -2.36 -14.59 34.82
CA PRO A 142 -2.75 -13.29 34.33
C PRO A 142 -3.56 -12.55 35.40
N ARG A 143 -3.47 -11.22 35.39
CA ARG A 143 -4.26 -10.35 36.23
C ARG A 143 -4.76 -9.16 35.42
N VAL A 144 -6.04 -8.85 35.54
CA VAL A 144 -6.63 -7.62 35.01
C VAL A 144 -6.93 -6.69 36.17
N ASP A 145 -6.48 -5.45 36.07
CA ASP A 145 -6.73 -4.38 37.03
C ASP A 145 -7.75 -3.37 36.51
N VAL A 146 -7.68 -3.04 35.21
CA VAL A 146 -8.62 -2.13 34.56
C VAL A 146 -9.11 -2.75 33.25
N PHE A 147 -10.41 -2.62 33.00
CA PHE A 147 -11.03 -3.01 31.73
C PHE A 147 -11.76 -1.79 31.17
N SER A 148 -11.34 -1.32 29.99
CA SER A 148 -11.76 -0.01 29.46
C SER A 148 -13.25 0.07 29.13
N ALA A 149 -13.89 -1.07 28.83
CA ALA A 149 -15.32 -1.11 28.59
C ALA A 149 -16.13 -0.96 29.90
N GLY A 150 -15.53 -1.19 31.07
CA GLY A 150 -16.22 -1.16 32.35
C GLY A 150 -16.84 0.21 32.68
N GLY A 151 -18.15 0.21 32.95
CA GLY A 151 -18.92 1.36 33.41
C GLY A 151 -19.34 2.34 32.31
N GLY A 152 -19.16 2.00 31.03
CA GLY A 152 -19.41 2.90 29.91
C GLY A 152 -20.26 2.31 28.78
N LEU A 153 -20.50 3.16 27.78
CA LEU A 153 -21.06 2.78 26.49
C LEU A 153 -19.93 2.41 25.54
N VAL A 154 -19.97 1.21 25.01
CA VAL A 154 -19.04 0.67 24.02
C VAL A 154 -19.78 0.24 22.77
N TYR A 155 -19.04 0.01 21.68
CA TYR A 155 -19.61 -0.43 20.41
C TYR A 155 -18.90 -1.71 19.95
N LEU A 156 -19.59 -2.54 19.20
CA LEU A 156 -18.93 -3.67 18.56
C LEU A 156 -17.81 -3.20 17.64
N GLY A 157 -16.74 -3.98 17.56
CA GLY A 157 -15.54 -3.66 16.79
C GLY A 157 -14.72 -2.48 17.30
N SER A 158 -15.19 -1.73 18.30
CA SER A 158 -14.39 -0.65 18.88
C SER A 158 -13.25 -1.24 19.71
N ASP A 159 -12.09 -0.58 19.64
CA ASP A 159 -10.90 -0.99 20.37
C ASP A 159 -11.16 -0.88 21.88
N ILE A 160 -11.01 -2.00 22.56
CA ILE A 160 -11.06 -2.11 24.01
C ILE A 160 -9.70 -2.55 24.53
N GLU A 161 -9.47 -2.23 25.80
CA GLU A 161 -8.20 -2.44 26.46
C GLU A 161 -8.41 -3.07 27.83
N ALA A 162 -7.52 -3.98 28.19
CA ALA A 162 -7.36 -4.41 29.56
C ALA A 162 -5.91 -4.19 30.01
N THR A 163 -5.74 -3.53 31.15
CA THR A 163 -4.43 -3.36 31.77
C THR A 163 -4.30 -4.23 33.01
N GLY A 164 -3.08 -4.68 33.27
CA GLY A 164 -2.77 -5.55 34.40
C GLY A 164 -1.39 -6.16 34.29
N SER A 165 -1.28 -7.48 34.38
CA SER A 165 0.01 -8.17 34.31
C SER A 165 -0.14 -9.64 33.90
N GLY A 166 0.97 -10.25 33.49
CA GLY A 166 1.03 -11.68 33.22
C GLY A 166 0.34 -12.12 31.92
N PHE A 167 0.10 -11.19 30.99
CA PHE A 167 -0.45 -11.53 29.67
C PHE A 167 0.61 -12.20 28.78
N LEU A 168 0.17 -13.13 27.95
CA LEU A 168 1.02 -13.91 27.05
C LEU A 168 1.33 -13.11 25.79
N LEU A 169 2.60 -13.03 25.46
CA LEU A 169 3.05 -12.39 24.22
C LEU A 169 2.87 -13.35 23.03
N ALA A 170 2.94 -12.79 21.82
CA ALA A 170 2.89 -13.58 20.60
C ALA A 170 3.90 -14.74 20.64
N GLY A 171 3.41 -15.94 20.36
CA GLY A 171 4.20 -17.16 20.43
C GLY A 171 4.10 -17.91 21.76
N GLU A 172 3.69 -17.31 22.89
CA GLU A 172 3.63 -17.99 24.20
C GLU A 172 2.30 -18.73 24.44
N GLY A 173 1.32 -18.50 23.57
CA GLY A 173 -0.07 -18.89 23.74
C GLY A 173 -0.97 -17.69 23.48
N GLN A 174 -2.11 -17.64 24.16
CA GLN A 174 -3.08 -16.54 24.06
C GLN A 174 -3.71 -16.24 25.42
N THR A 175 -3.83 -14.96 25.76
CA THR A 175 -4.66 -14.53 26.89
C THR A 175 -6.06 -14.22 26.41
N GLU A 176 -7.06 -14.89 26.96
CA GLU A 176 -8.48 -14.64 26.71
C GLU A 176 -9.09 -13.89 27.90
N LEU A 177 -10.02 -12.97 27.66
CA LEU A 177 -10.88 -12.44 28.71
C LEU A 177 -12.22 -13.17 28.66
N ARG A 178 -12.49 -14.07 29.60
CA ARG A 178 -13.74 -14.85 29.60
C ARG A 178 -14.83 -14.15 30.38
N LEU A 179 -15.93 -13.84 29.70
CA LEU A 179 -17.09 -13.16 30.26
C LEU A 179 -18.10 -14.16 30.80
N THR A 180 -18.58 -13.93 32.02
CA THR A 180 -19.68 -14.68 32.63
C THR A 180 -20.67 -13.72 33.29
N GLY A 181 -21.95 -13.82 32.94
CA GLY A 181 -22.97 -12.90 33.41
C GLY A 181 -24.29 -13.01 32.65
N ILE A 182 -25.03 -11.91 32.62
CA ILE A 182 -26.30 -11.78 31.90
C ILE A 182 -26.18 -10.60 30.95
N PHE A 183 -26.58 -10.80 29.70
CA PHE A 183 -26.79 -9.76 28.72
C PHE A 183 -28.29 -9.45 28.59
N TYR A 184 -28.64 -8.17 28.65
CA TYR A 184 -29.99 -7.63 28.57
C TYR A 184 -30.12 -6.84 27.26
N PRO A 185 -30.63 -7.46 26.17
CA PRO A 185 -30.84 -6.75 24.91
C PRO A 185 -31.89 -5.64 25.05
N ASP A 186 -31.70 -4.53 24.34
CA ASP A 186 -32.68 -3.42 24.33
C ASP A 186 -34.04 -3.84 23.75
N ALA A 187 -34.05 -4.84 22.85
CA ALA A 187 -35.26 -5.44 22.29
C ALA A 187 -36.06 -6.27 23.33
N GLY A 188 -35.51 -6.47 24.53
CA GLY A 188 -36.11 -7.22 25.62
C GLY A 188 -35.56 -8.64 25.77
N GLY A 189 -35.87 -9.26 26.92
CA GLY A 189 -35.37 -10.57 27.31
C GLY A 189 -34.04 -10.51 28.07
N GLN A 190 -33.47 -11.69 28.33
CA GLN A 190 -32.14 -11.83 28.92
C GLN A 190 -31.45 -13.06 28.34
N ARG A 191 -30.13 -12.99 28.18
CA ARG A 191 -29.29 -14.07 27.67
C ARG A 191 -28.17 -14.33 28.65
N ALA A 192 -28.05 -15.59 29.10
CA ALA A 192 -26.90 -15.99 29.90
C ALA A 192 -25.63 -15.95 29.02
N VAL A 193 -24.58 -15.35 29.54
CA VAL A 193 -23.22 -15.38 28.98
C VAL A 193 -22.42 -16.27 29.91
N ALA A 194 -21.92 -17.40 29.40
CA ALA A 194 -21.22 -18.38 30.20
C ALA A 194 -19.86 -18.67 29.56
N ASP A 195 -18.79 -18.24 30.22
CA ASP A 195 -17.40 -18.44 29.81
C ASP A 195 -17.12 -18.02 28.36
N SER A 196 -17.71 -16.91 27.93
CA SER A 196 -17.63 -16.45 26.54
C SER A 196 -16.28 -15.74 26.31
N PRO A 197 -15.43 -16.20 25.38
CA PRO A 197 -14.10 -15.65 25.20
C PRO A 197 -14.17 -14.31 24.47
N LEU A 198 -13.52 -13.30 25.03
CA LEU A 198 -13.17 -12.05 24.39
C LEU A 198 -11.67 -12.06 24.14
N VAL A 199 -11.30 -12.25 22.88
CA VAL A 199 -9.91 -12.41 22.46
C VAL A 199 -9.31 -11.04 22.15
N LEU A 200 -8.32 -10.65 22.94
CA LEU A 200 -7.53 -9.43 22.74
C LEU A 200 -6.06 -9.81 22.54
N GLU A 201 -5.30 -8.96 21.85
CA GLU A 201 -3.88 -9.18 21.62
C GLU A 201 -3.05 -8.49 22.70
N ALA A 202 -2.05 -9.19 23.23
CA ALA A 202 -1.10 -8.59 24.15
C ALA A 202 -0.12 -7.69 23.39
N VAL A 203 -0.27 -6.38 23.56
CA VAL A 203 0.71 -5.40 23.09
C VAL A 203 1.96 -5.46 23.98
N GLN A 204 1.74 -5.69 25.28
CA GLN A 204 2.76 -5.88 26.33
C GLN A 204 2.22 -6.86 27.38
N ARG A 205 3.07 -7.32 28.30
CA ARG A 205 2.64 -8.24 29.38
C ARG A 205 1.61 -7.62 30.33
N GLU A 206 1.50 -6.30 30.30
CA GLU A 206 0.64 -5.49 31.15
C GLU A 206 -0.55 -4.90 30.39
N ARG A 207 -0.65 -5.12 29.07
CA ARG A 207 -1.68 -4.49 28.23
C ARG A 207 -2.18 -5.40 27.11
N LEU A 208 -3.47 -5.72 27.16
CA LEU A 208 -4.24 -6.31 26.07
C LEU A 208 -4.99 -5.23 25.31
N GLN A 209 -5.02 -5.32 23.98
CA GLN A 209 -5.81 -4.45 23.11
C GLN A 209 -6.44 -5.24 21.97
N GLY A 210 -7.65 -4.87 21.58
CA GLY A 210 -8.30 -5.46 20.41
C GLY A 210 -9.77 -5.05 20.31
N PRO A 211 -10.46 -5.45 19.24
CA PRO A 211 -11.85 -5.08 19.02
C PRO A 211 -12.80 -5.84 19.95
N LEU A 212 -13.88 -5.19 20.39
CA LEU A 212 -15.00 -5.89 21.02
C LEU A 212 -15.72 -6.78 19.99
N SER A 213 -15.45 -8.09 20.04
CA SER A 213 -15.98 -9.08 19.10
C SER A 213 -17.47 -9.35 19.29
N ALA A 214 -18.21 -9.59 18.20
CA ALA A 214 -19.63 -9.96 18.24
C ALA A 214 -19.86 -11.38 18.78
N GLU A 215 -18.85 -12.25 18.69
CA GLU A 215 -18.89 -13.64 19.15
C GLU A 215 -19.05 -13.73 20.67
N ALA A 216 -18.50 -12.76 21.41
CA ALA A 216 -18.55 -12.74 22.86
C ALA A 216 -19.98 -12.46 23.39
N LEU A 217 -20.68 -11.48 22.81
CA LEU A 217 -21.92 -10.91 23.36
C LEU A 217 -23.09 -10.86 22.38
N GLY A 218 -22.92 -11.36 21.16
CA GLY A 218 -23.90 -11.23 20.09
C GLY A 218 -23.84 -9.86 19.43
N ILE A 219 -24.81 -9.60 18.56
CA ILE A 219 -24.86 -8.39 17.72
C ILE A 219 -25.89 -7.34 18.18
N GLN A 220 -26.71 -7.67 19.18
CA GLN A 220 -27.77 -6.79 19.65
C GLN A 220 -27.23 -5.71 20.60
N PRO A 221 -27.73 -4.46 20.54
CA PRO A 221 -27.47 -3.47 21.58
C PRO A 221 -28.14 -3.88 22.89
N GLY A 222 -27.60 -3.42 24.02
CA GLY A 222 -28.09 -3.77 25.34
C GLY A 222 -27.04 -3.63 26.44
N ARG A 223 -27.35 -4.12 27.64
CA ARG A 223 -26.46 -4.02 28.81
C ARG A 223 -25.90 -5.39 29.20
N PHE A 224 -24.61 -5.45 29.46
CA PHE A 224 -23.96 -6.60 30.11
C PHE A 224 -23.80 -6.33 31.61
N GLU A 225 -24.09 -7.34 32.44
CA GLU A 225 -23.78 -7.36 33.86
C GLU A 225 -23.18 -8.70 34.25
N GLY A 226 -21.97 -8.69 34.81
CA GLY A 226 -21.32 -9.91 35.25
C GLY A 226 -19.87 -9.70 35.65
N SER A 227 -19.04 -10.65 35.28
CA SER A 227 -17.62 -10.65 35.57
C SER A 227 -16.79 -11.08 34.38
N LEU A 228 -15.53 -10.68 34.37
CA LEU A 228 -14.50 -11.18 33.47
C LEU A 228 -13.41 -11.89 34.27
N VAL A 229 -12.86 -12.95 33.69
CA VAL A 229 -11.68 -13.65 34.20
C VAL A 229 -10.66 -13.73 33.07
N PRO A 230 -9.44 -13.20 33.23
CA PRO A 230 -8.39 -13.42 32.26
C PRO A 230 -7.89 -14.87 32.38
N VAL A 231 -7.73 -15.55 31.26
CA VAL A 231 -7.25 -16.93 31.18
C VAL A 231 -6.10 -16.99 30.20
N ASN A 232 -4.94 -17.46 30.67
CA ASN A 232 -3.80 -17.75 29.81
C ASN A 232 -3.96 -19.17 29.26
N VAL A 233 -4.19 -19.29 27.96
CA VAL A 233 -4.20 -20.56 27.23
C VAL A 233 -2.82 -20.76 26.61
N LEU A 234 -2.02 -21.65 27.20
CA LEU A 234 -0.64 -21.93 26.76
C LEU A 234 -0.61 -22.68 25.42
N GLN A 235 0.58 -22.82 24.81
CA GLN A 235 0.75 -23.55 23.55
C GLN A 235 0.25 -25.01 23.60
N ASP A 236 0.42 -25.67 24.75
CA ASP A 236 -0.03 -27.04 25.01
C ASP A 236 -1.53 -27.15 25.32
N LYS A 237 -2.26 -26.04 25.24
CA LYS A 237 -3.70 -25.88 25.56
C LYS A 237 -4.03 -25.99 27.05
N SER A 238 -3.04 -26.01 27.94
CA SER A 238 -3.30 -25.85 29.37
C SER A 238 -3.75 -24.42 29.68
N GLU A 239 -4.62 -24.29 30.69
CA GLU A 239 -5.23 -23.02 31.08
C GLU A 239 -4.75 -22.57 32.46
N VAL A 240 -4.36 -21.30 32.57
CA VAL A 240 -4.01 -20.66 33.84
C VAL A 240 -4.98 -19.50 34.09
N PRO A 241 -6.01 -19.67 34.95
CA PRO A 241 -6.97 -18.63 35.24
C PRO A 241 -6.37 -17.55 36.18
N GLY A 242 -6.80 -16.32 35.99
CA GLY A 242 -6.42 -15.15 36.77
C GLY A 242 -7.45 -14.71 37.82
N ASN A 243 -7.47 -13.40 38.09
CA ASN A 243 -8.43 -12.80 39.04
C ASN A 243 -9.80 -12.53 38.40
N THR A 244 -10.86 -12.55 39.22
CA THR A 244 -12.19 -12.12 38.78
C THR A 244 -12.34 -10.60 38.92
N VAL A 245 -12.80 -9.94 37.86
CA VAL A 245 -13.11 -8.51 37.83
C VAL A 245 -14.60 -8.34 37.51
N GLN A 246 -15.31 -7.50 38.27
CA GLN A 246 -16.71 -7.16 37.96
C GLN A 246 -16.77 -6.27 36.73
N ALA A 247 -17.69 -6.56 35.82
CA ALA A 247 -17.83 -5.85 34.57
C ALA A 247 -19.32 -5.56 34.30
N SER A 248 -19.62 -4.29 34.05
CA SER A 248 -20.92 -3.87 33.57
C SER A 248 -20.74 -2.76 32.54
N PHE A 249 -21.38 -2.88 31.39
CA PHE A 249 -21.26 -1.92 30.29
C PHE A 249 -22.43 -2.03 29.33
N GLU A 250 -22.64 -0.98 28.55
CA GLU A 250 -23.69 -0.91 27.54
C GLU A 250 -23.06 -1.07 26.15
N ILE A 251 -23.67 -1.89 25.30
CA ILE A 251 -23.36 -2.02 23.88
C ILE A 251 -24.36 -1.14 23.12
N GLY A 252 -23.86 -0.10 22.49
CA GLY A 252 -24.67 0.77 21.65
C GLY A 252 -24.98 0.14 20.28
N PRO A 253 -26.01 0.63 19.58
CA PRO A 253 -26.34 0.15 18.25
C PRO A 253 -25.27 0.54 17.23
N THR A 254 -25.10 -0.28 16.21
CA THR A 254 -24.35 0.07 15.01
C THR A 254 -24.96 1.33 14.39
N ALA A 255 -24.15 2.31 14.03
CA ALA A 255 -24.63 3.55 13.44
C ALA A 255 -23.70 4.02 12.32
N LEU A 256 -24.30 4.47 11.21
CA LEU A 256 -23.60 5.15 10.14
C LEU A 256 -23.74 6.65 10.36
N LEU A 257 -22.63 7.38 10.39
CA LEU A 257 -22.62 8.81 10.73
C LEU A 257 -22.23 9.70 9.56
N ARG A 258 -21.32 9.23 8.71
CA ARG A 258 -20.78 10.00 7.58
C ARG A 258 -20.29 9.08 6.47
N LEU A 259 -20.33 9.58 5.24
CA LEU A 259 -19.81 8.93 4.04
C LEU A 259 -18.93 9.94 3.28
N GLU A 260 -17.72 9.53 2.88
CA GLU A 260 -16.78 10.37 2.12
C GLU A 260 -15.97 9.57 1.11
N PRO A 261 -15.69 10.11 -0.09
CA PRO A 261 -16.23 11.36 -0.63
C PRO A 261 -17.73 11.25 -0.93
N GLY A 262 -18.44 12.39 -1.04
CA GLY A 262 -19.86 12.41 -1.43
C GLY A 262 -20.12 12.11 -2.91
N ALA A 263 -19.06 11.99 -3.70
CA ALA A 263 -19.09 11.61 -5.10
C ALA A 263 -17.85 10.78 -5.41
N ALA A 264 -17.95 9.72 -6.22
CA ALA A 264 -16.80 8.92 -6.62
C ALA A 264 -16.94 8.36 -8.04
N SER A 265 -15.80 8.18 -8.71
CA SER A 265 -15.73 7.44 -9.97
C SER A 265 -15.57 5.94 -9.69
N ARG A 266 -15.83 5.10 -10.70
CA ARG A 266 -15.47 3.68 -10.64
C ARG A 266 -14.02 3.49 -10.17
N GLY A 267 -13.78 2.48 -9.34
CA GLY A 267 -12.45 2.15 -8.85
C GLY A 267 -11.97 2.98 -7.66
N GLN A 268 -12.67 4.06 -7.33
CA GLN A 268 -12.33 4.95 -6.22
C GLN A 268 -12.82 4.39 -4.88
N TYR A 269 -12.09 4.68 -3.80
CA TYR A 269 -12.48 4.35 -2.44
C TYR A 269 -13.61 5.25 -1.94
N ILE A 270 -14.57 4.63 -1.27
CA ILE A 270 -15.63 5.28 -0.49
C ILE A 270 -15.46 4.84 0.96
N HIS A 271 -15.33 5.79 1.86
CA HIS A 271 -15.17 5.60 3.28
C HIS A 271 -16.49 5.86 4.01
N PHE A 272 -16.82 4.96 4.93
CA PHE A 272 -17.97 5.07 5.81
C PHE A 272 -17.45 5.23 7.23
N TYR A 273 -17.92 6.25 7.92
CA TYR A 273 -17.57 6.52 9.30
C TYR A 273 -18.80 6.35 10.19
N GLY A 274 -18.59 5.73 11.34
CA GLY A 274 -19.67 5.38 12.23
C GLY A 274 -19.18 4.74 13.51
N ARG A 275 -19.92 3.74 13.98
CA ARG A 275 -19.60 2.97 15.19
C ARG A 275 -20.32 1.63 15.13
N GLY A 276 -19.76 0.61 15.77
CA GLY A 276 -20.37 -0.73 15.82
C GLY A 276 -20.09 -1.61 14.60
N PHE A 277 -19.13 -1.25 13.75
CA PHE A 277 -18.78 -2.04 12.56
C PHE A 277 -17.98 -3.28 12.95
N VAL A 278 -18.30 -4.43 12.36
CA VAL A 278 -17.68 -5.71 12.70
C VAL A 278 -17.35 -6.55 11.48
N ALA A 279 -16.23 -7.27 11.59
CA ALA A 279 -15.79 -8.32 10.68
C ALA A 279 -15.47 -9.60 11.46
N GLY A 280 -15.14 -10.68 10.76
CA GLY A 280 -14.88 -11.99 11.36
C GLY A 280 -16.10 -12.90 11.26
N GLY A 281 -16.55 -13.47 12.38
CA GLY A 281 -17.75 -14.31 12.42
C GLY A 281 -19.05 -13.52 12.26
N ALA A 282 -19.02 -12.20 12.46
CA ALA A 282 -20.08 -11.28 12.07
C ALA A 282 -19.69 -10.43 10.85
N ARG A 283 -20.70 -9.91 10.14
CA ARG A 283 -20.51 -9.04 8.97
C ARG A 283 -21.35 -7.79 9.06
N THR A 284 -20.73 -6.63 8.84
CA THR A 284 -21.45 -5.38 8.57
C THR A 284 -21.69 -5.17 7.08
N THR A 285 -22.93 -4.88 6.68
CA THR A 285 -23.32 -4.38 5.35
C THR A 285 -24.02 -3.03 5.46
N ILE A 286 -24.19 -2.33 4.35
CA ILE A 286 -25.00 -1.12 4.26
C ILE A 286 -26.11 -1.38 3.26
N ARG A 287 -27.34 -1.24 3.73
CA ARG A 287 -28.54 -1.30 2.91
C ARG A 287 -28.96 0.11 2.54
N VAL A 288 -29.04 0.41 1.24
CA VAL A 288 -29.52 1.70 0.73
C VAL A 288 -30.90 1.52 0.11
N GLU A 289 -31.89 2.21 0.68
CA GLU A 289 -33.27 2.23 0.19
C GLU A 289 -33.65 3.61 -0.35
N GLY A 290 -34.09 3.67 -1.61
CA GLY A 290 -34.44 4.93 -2.26
C GLY A 290 -34.41 4.81 -3.79
N THR A 291 -33.72 5.72 -4.47
CA THR A 291 -33.65 5.74 -5.94
C THR A 291 -32.24 6.00 -6.44
N PHE A 292 -31.95 5.47 -7.64
CA PHE A 292 -30.77 5.84 -8.42
C PHE A 292 -31.22 6.47 -9.74
N THR A 293 -30.92 7.76 -9.92
CA THR A 293 -31.26 8.51 -11.13
C THR A 293 -30.01 8.66 -11.99
N ARG A 294 -29.98 7.97 -13.13
CA ARG A 294 -28.88 8.05 -14.11
C ARG A 294 -28.82 9.43 -14.74
N THR A 295 -27.66 9.82 -15.28
CA THR A 295 -27.51 11.09 -16.02
C THR A 295 -28.45 11.18 -17.24
N SER A 296 -28.88 10.04 -17.80
CA SER A 296 -29.90 9.97 -18.85
C SER A 296 -31.33 10.32 -18.40
N GLY A 297 -31.54 10.51 -17.09
CA GLY A 297 -32.84 10.73 -16.47
C GLY A 297 -33.62 9.46 -16.12
N GLN A 298 -33.11 8.28 -16.49
CA GLN A 298 -33.72 7.01 -16.08
C GLN A 298 -33.58 6.81 -14.57
N VAL A 299 -34.71 6.50 -13.91
CA VAL A 299 -34.77 6.26 -12.46
C VAL A 299 -34.91 4.77 -12.20
N THR A 300 -34.06 4.24 -11.32
CA THR A 300 -34.16 2.89 -10.76
C THR A 300 -34.67 2.98 -9.33
N ASP A 301 -35.74 2.26 -9.03
CA ASP A 301 -36.27 2.09 -7.68
C ASP A 301 -35.44 1.05 -6.92
N LEU A 302 -34.94 1.45 -5.75
CA LEU A 302 -34.09 0.64 -4.87
C LEU A 302 -34.79 0.42 -3.52
N THR A 303 -36.10 0.18 -3.51
CA THR A 303 -36.85 -0.06 -2.27
C THR A 303 -37.16 -1.55 -2.06
N GLY A 304 -37.30 -1.97 -0.80
CA GLY A 304 -37.73 -3.33 -0.46
C GLY A 304 -36.80 -4.41 -1.00
N ALA A 305 -37.33 -5.35 -1.80
CA ALA A 305 -36.51 -6.41 -2.38
C ALA A 305 -35.42 -5.91 -3.34
N ASN A 306 -35.56 -4.69 -3.88
CA ASN A 306 -34.63 -4.07 -4.83
C ASN A 306 -33.58 -3.18 -4.16
N ALA A 307 -33.56 -3.11 -2.82
CA ALA A 307 -32.60 -2.30 -2.09
C ALA A 307 -31.15 -2.66 -2.43
N LEU A 308 -30.31 -1.64 -2.55
CA LEU A 308 -28.89 -1.83 -2.81
C LEU A 308 -28.20 -2.29 -1.52
N GLU A 309 -27.66 -3.49 -1.51
CA GLU A 309 -26.84 -4.00 -0.41
C GLU A 309 -25.35 -3.88 -0.77
N ILE A 310 -24.62 -3.09 0.02
CA ILE A 310 -23.19 -2.85 -0.12
C ILE A 310 -22.48 -3.59 1.01
N ALA A 311 -21.36 -4.25 0.70
CA ALA A 311 -20.52 -4.89 1.69
C ALA A 311 -19.11 -4.27 1.71
N PRO A 312 -18.91 -3.19 2.47
CA PRO A 312 -17.59 -2.61 2.68
C PRO A 312 -16.64 -3.57 3.42
N GLN A 313 -15.34 -3.37 3.24
CA GLN A 313 -14.32 -3.88 4.16
C GLN A 313 -14.39 -3.10 5.47
N VAL A 314 -14.54 -3.78 6.60
CA VAL A 314 -14.38 -3.15 7.92
C VAL A 314 -12.90 -2.97 8.20
N VAL A 315 -12.47 -1.72 8.41
CA VAL A 315 -11.10 -1.36 8.76
C VAL A 315 -10.94 -1.32 10.28
N SER A 316 -11.95 -0.78 10.97
CA SER A 316 -12.07 -0.70 12.43
C SER A 316 -13.56 -0.57 12.82
N GLY A 317 -13.86 -0.61 14.13
CA GLY A 317 -15.23 -0.47 14.65
C GLY A 317 -15.96 0.81 14.27
N ASP A 318 -15.26 1.82 13.78
CA ASP A 318 -15.76 3.13 13.37
C ASP A 318 -15.47 3.49 11.91
N HIS A 319 -14.74 2.64 11.17
CA HIS A 319 -14.35 2.88 9.78
C HIS A 319 -14.58 1.66 8.89
N MET A 320 -15.29 1.86 7.79
CA MET A 320 -15.32 0.91 6.69
C MET A 320 -14.88 1.57 5.38
N ARG A 321 -14.37 0.74 4.47
CA ARG A 321 -13.90 1.14 3.14
C ARG A 321 -14.54 0.26 2.09
N TYR A 322 -15.12 0.87 1.07
CA TYR A 322 -15.69 0.20 -0.10
C TYR A 322 -14.98 0.71 -1.34
N VAL A 323 -14.87 -0.13 -2.36
CA VAL A 323 -14.41 0.28 -3.69
C VAL A 323 -15.63 0.32 -4.58
N LEU A 324 -15.85 1.42 -5.30
CA LEU A 324 -16.94 1.51 -6.28
C LEU A 324 -16.63 0.64 -7.51
N ARG A 325 -16.81 -0.67 -7.37
CA ARG A 325 -16.54 -1.65 -8.41
C ARG A 325 -17.74 -1.83 -9.35
N VAL A 326 -17.43 -2.39 -10.50
CA VAL A 326 -18.39 -2.97 -11.43
C VAL A 326 -18.13 -4.46 -11.56
N GLN A 327 -19.08 -5.18 -12.14
CA GLN A 327 -18.94 -6.58 -12.50
C GLN A 327 -19.09 -6.72 -14.01
N SER A 328 -18.39 -7.67 -14.62
CA SER A 328 -18.65 -8.03 -16.01
C SER A 328 -20.08 -8.55 -16.15
N ASP A 329 -20.75 -8.19 -17.24
CA ASP A 329 -22.07 -8.74 -17.61
C ASP A 329 -21.96 -10.04 -18.44
N GLY A 330 -20.74 -10.48 -18.75
CA GLY A 330 -20.47 -11.66 -19.58
C GLY A 330 -20.72 -11.45 -21.09
N GLN A 331 -21.08 -10.24 -21.53
CA GLN A 331 -21.34 -9.86 -22.92
C GLN A 331 -20.43 -8.73 -23.40
N GLY A 332 -19.33 -8.49 -22.69
CA GLY A 332 -18.36 -7.42 -23.00
C GLY A 332 -18.72 -6.06 -22.39
N GLY A 333 -19.72 -5.99 -21.52
CA GLY A 333 -20.09 -4.80 -20.76
C GLY A 333 -19.88 -4.97 -19.26
N VAL A 334 -20.35 -3.97 -18.52
CA VAL A 334 -20.24 -3.89 -17.06
C VAL A 334 -21.58 -3.54 -16.42
N GLN A 335 -21.81 -4.07 -15.22
CA GLN A 335 -23.01 -3.85 -14.41
C GLN A 335 -22.66 -3.46 -12.97
N GLY A 336 -23.65 -2.93 -12.24
CA GLY A 336 -23.52 -2.47 -10.87
C GLY A 336 -23.59 -0.95 -10.73
N LEU A 337 -23.45 -0.44 -9.50
CA LEU A 337 -23.63 0.99 -9.22
C LEU A 337 -22.60 1.87 -9.96
N GLY A 338 -21.35 1.42 -10.06
CA GLY A 338 -20.28 2.17 -10.75
C GLY A 338 -20.32 2.10 -12.28
N ALA A 339 -21.28 1.38 -12.88
CA ALA A 339 -21.31 1.14 -14.33
C ALA A 339 -21.84 2.34 -15.12
N VAL A 340 -22.66 3.20 -14.50
CA VAL A 340 -23.30 4.35 -15.16
C VAL A 340 -23.31 5.54 -14.20
N PRO A 341 -22.97 6.76 -14.65
CA PRO A 341 -23.06 7.94 -13.81
C PRO A 341 -24.50 8.26 -13.42
N GLY A 342 -24.68 8.82 -12.22
CA GLY A 342 -25.98 9.14 -11.67
C GLY A 342 -25.95 9.54 -10.20
N VAL A 343 -27.11 9.78 -9.62
CA VAL A 343 -27.26 10.20 -8.22
C VAL A 343 -28.09 9.17 -7.48
N LEU A 344 -27.50 8.61 -6.43
CA LEU A 344 -28.16 7.78 -5.43
C LEU A 344 -28.77 8.68 -4.35
N ARG A 345 -30.06 8.50 -4.08
CA ARG A 345 -30.79 9.19 -3.00
C ARG A 345 -31.57 8.19 -2.15
N GLY A 346 -31.57 8.36 -0.84
CA GLY A 346 -32.39 7.53 0.03
C GLY A 346 -31.93 7.47 1.48
N THR A 347 -32.14 6.32 2.12
CA THR A 347 -31.68 6.02 3.47
C THR A 347 -30.62 4.94 3.42
N ALA A 348 -29.43 5.22 3.96
CA ALA A 348 -28.34 4.26 4.08
C ALA A 348 -28.27 3.73 5.52
N THR A 349 -28.56 2.44 5.70
CA THR A 349 -28.70 1.79 7.01
C THR A 349 -27.66 0.69 7.18
N PRO A 350 -26.79 0.74 8.20
CA PRO A 350 -25.89 -0.36 8.46
C PRO A 350 -26.66 -1.56 9.02
N ARG A 351 -26.29 -2.77 8.63
CA ARG A 351 -26.84 -4.03 9.13
C ARG A 351 -25.70 -4.92 9.57
N VAL A 352 -25.82 -5.49 10.76
CA VAL A 352 -24.88 -6.49 11.25
C VAL A 352 -25.56 -7.85 11.22
N THR A 353 -24.88 -8.86 10.68
CA THR A 353 -25.38 -10.24 10.66
C THR A 353 -24.41 -11.18 11.37
N LEU A 354 -24.97 -12.12 12.15
CA LEU A 354 -24.26 -13.20 12.83
C LEU A 354 -25.15 -14.45 12.78
N GLY A 355 -24.78 -15.43 11.96
CA GLY A 355 -25.65 -16.58 11.68
C GLY A 355 -26.99 -16.14 11.08
N SER A 356 -28.10 -16.48 11.73
CA SER A 356 -29.45 -16.05 11.36
C SER A 356 -29.88 -14.72 12.00
N GLU A 357 -29.10 -14.20 12.95
CA GLU A 357 -29.42 -12.94 13.61
C GLU A 357 -29.08 -11.75 12.71
N VAL A 358 -29.93 -10.73 12.77
CA VAL A 358 -29.74 -9.46 12.08
C VAL A 358 -29.99 -8.34 13.07
N GLN A 359 -29.04 -7.42 13.18
CA GLN A 359 -29.23 -6.14 13.85
C GLN A 359 -29.30 -5.04 12.80
N VAL A 360 -30.38 -4.27 12.82
CA VAL A 360 -30.56 -3.08 11.97
C VAL A 360 -30.09 -1.87 12.76
N GLY A 361 -29.08 -1.18 12.24
CA GLY A 361 -28.46 -0.03 12.90
C GLY A 361 -29.16 1.29 12.62
N ILE A 362 -28.58 2.35 13.18
CA ILE A 362 -29.03 3.73 12.97
C ILE A 362 -28.54 4.19 11.59
N PRO A 363 -29.45 4.67 10.71
CA PRO A 363 -29.09 5.12 9.38
C PRO A 363 -28.25 6.40 9.40
N LEU A 364 -27.60 6.68 8.27
CA LEU A 364 -26.96 7.98 8.02
C LEU A 364 -27.95 9.12 8.32
N PRO A 365 -27.56 10.14 9.10
CA PRO A 365 -28.45 11.26 9.37
C PRO A 365 -28.84 12.01 8.10
N GLY A 366 -30.15 12.25 7.93
CA GLY A 366 -30.70 12.93 6.74
C GLY A 366 -30.90 12.02 5.54
N GLU A 367 -31.09 12.62 4.36
CA GLU A 367 -31.12 11.88 3.09
C GLU A 367 -29.68 11.58 2.67
N ALA A 368 -29.36 10.30 2.49
CA ALA A 368 -28.12 9.88 1.85
C ALA A 368 -28.17 10.31 0.39
N ARG A 369 -27.28 11.23 0.00
CA ARG A 369 -27.03 11.62 -1.40
C ARG A 369 -25.60 11.26 -1.76
N PHE A 370 -25.42 10.40 -2.75
CA PHE A 370 -24.12 10.03 -3.28
C PHE A 370 -24.13 10.11 -4.80
N GLU A 371 -23.09 10.70 -5.38
CA GLU A 371 -22.97 10.90 -6.81
C GLU A 371 -21.97 9.93 -7.43
N VAL A 372 -22.46 9.07 -8.32
CA VAL A 372 -21.60 8.23 -9.17
C VAL A 372 -21.14 9.10 -10.32
N LEU A 373 -19.85 9.43 -10.32
CA LEU A 373 -19.23 10.25 -11.35
C LEU A 373 -19.02 9.43 -12.64
N PRO A 374 -18.83 10.11 -13.78
CA PRO A 374 -18.37 9.45 -14.99
C PRO A 374 -17.12 8.61 -14.75
N GLN A 375 -16.96 7.57 -15.55
CA GLN A 375 -15.79 6.71 -15.49
C GLN A 375 -14.52 7.54 -15.73
N LYS A 376 -13.50 7.31 -14.89
CA LYS A 376 -12.20 7.96 -14.97
C LYS A 376 -11.10 6.92 -14.89
N GLN A 377 -10.14 6.96 -15.82
CA GLN A 377 -8.93 6.18 -15.74
C GLN A 377 -7.86 6.97 -14.97
N MET A 378 -7.39 6.43 -13.86
CA MET A 378 -6.23 6.96 -13.15
C MET A 378 -4.98 6.19 -13.59
N VAL A 379 -3.91 6.89 -13.95
CA VAL A 379 -2.64 6.29 -14.39
C VAL A 379 -1.50 6.79 -13.50
N TYR A 380 -0.85 5.86 -12.81
CA TYR A 380 0.32 6.10 -12.00
C TYR A 380 1.60 5.83 -12.80
N ILE A 381 2.41 6.87 -13.01
CA ILE A 381 3.74 6.75 -13.63
C ILE A 381 4.77 6.41 -12.54
N SER A 382 5.24 5.16 -12.57
CA SER A 382 6.24 4.62 -11.65
C SER A 382 7.63 4.68 -12.28
N TYR A 383 8.45 5.63 -11.86
CA TYR A 383 9.84 5.73 -12.33
C TYR A 383 10.75 4.79 -11.52
N LEU A 384 11.37 3.83 -12.21
CA LEU A 384 12.26 2.84 -11.61
C LEU A 384 13.70 3.40 -11.47
N PRO A 385 14.55 2.80 -10.62
CA PRO A 385 15.96 3.20 -10.52
C PRO A 385 16.70 3.22 -11.87
N GLY A 386 16.36 2.27 -12.76
CA GLY A 386 16.92 2.19 -14.11
C GLY A 386 16.63 3.42 -14.98
N PHE A 387 15.58 4.19 -14.71
CA PHE A 387 15.33 5.46 -15.39
C PHE A 387 16.45 6.48 -15.16
N THR A 388 16.89 6.66 -13.91
CA THR A 388 17.99 7.57 -13.57
C THR A 388 19.33 7.07 -14.15
N ASP A 389 19.52 5.76 -14.25
CA ASP A 389 20.69 5.16 -14.90
C ASP A 389 20.69 5.43 -16.41
N ALA A 390 19.55 5.25 -17.08
CA ALA A 390 19.37 5.56 -18.49
C ALA A 390 19.73 7.01 -18.83
N LEU A 391 19.27 7.98 -18.02
CA LEU A 391 19.57 9.39 -18.23
C LEU A 391 21.08 9.71 -18.22
N ARG A 392 21.93 8.86 -17.63
CA ARG A 392 23.39 9.03 -17.70
C ARG A 392 23.93 8.76 -19.11
N LEU A 393 23.33 7.85 -19.86
CA LEU A 393 23.73 7.52 -21.24
C LEU A 393 23.52 8.72 -22.16
N PHE A 394 22.49 9.52 -21.89
CA PHE A 394 22.22 10.79 -22.58
C PHE A 394 23.01 11.98 -22.02
N GLY A 395 23.74 11.81 -20.91
CA GLY A 395 24.39 12.92 -20.20
C GLY A 395 23.42 13.88 -19.51
N LEU A 396 22.16 13.47 -19.29
CA LEU A 396 21.06 14.30 -18.81
C LEU A 396 20.59 13.96 -17.39
N ARG A 397 21.36 13.17 -16.62
CA ARG A 397 20.99 12.78 -15.24
C ARG A 397 20.59 13.98 -14.36
N ASN A 398 21.34 15.08 -14.42
CA ASN A 398 21.04 16.28 -13.63
C ASN A 398 19.77 17.02 -14.07
N MET A 399 19.19 16.65 -15.23
CA MET A 399 17.96 17.20 -15.79
C MET A 399 16.74 16.29 -15.56
N GLU A 400 16.86 15.24 -14.74
CA GLU A 400 15.79 14.27 -14.49
C GLU A 400 14.47 14.93 -14.10
N SER A 401 14.49 15.92 -13.20
CA SER A 401 13.27 16.62 -12.79
C SER A 401 12.59 17.36 -13.95
N ALA A 402 13.37 17.97 -14.85
CA ALA A 402 12.83 18.69 -16.00
C ALA A 402 12.25 17.72 -17.04
N ILE A 403 12.90 16.57 -17.24
CA ILE A 403 12.43 15.50 -18.12
C ILE A 403 11.13 14.92 -17.59
N ARG A 404 11.03 14.60 -16.28
CA ARG A 404 9.78 14.12 -15.65
C ARG A 404 8.64 15.12 -15.81
N THR A 405 8.91 16.42 -15.68
CA THR A 405 7.92 17.48 -15.93
C THR A 405 7.43 17.44 -17.37
N ARG A 406 8.34 17.38 -18.34
CA ARG A 406 7.99 17.30 -19.77
C ARG A 406 7.19 16.04 -20.10
N ILE A 407 7.57 14.88 -19.56
CA ILE A 407 6.81 13.64 -19.71
C ILE A 407 5.37 13.84 -19.26
N LEU A 408 5.18 14.41 -18.07
CA LEU A 408 3.86 14.64 -17.50
C LEU A 408 3.04 15.66 -18.32
N GLU A 409 3.67 16.69 -18.88
CA GLU A 409 3.01 17.63 -19.79
C GLU A 409 2.49 16.94 -21.05
N VAL A 410 3.30 16.07 -21.65
CA VAL A 410 2.96 15.34 -22.89
C VAL A 410 1.78 14.41 -22.67
N VAL A 411 1.84 13.52 -21.68
CA VAL A 411 0.75 12.55 -21.41
C VAL A 411 -0.57 13.26 -21.03
N ARG A 412 -0.49 14.37 -20.28
CA ARG A 412 -1.68 15.16 -19.94
C ARG A 412 -2.28 15.87 -21.14
N ARG A 413 -1.44 16.34 -22.06
CA ARG A 413 -1.89 16.96 -23.31
C ARG A 413 -2.57 15.92 -24.20
N ASP A 414 -1.95 14.77 -24.41
CA ASP A 414 -2.44 13.74 -25.33
C ASP A 414 -3.83 13.24 -24.92
N TYR A 415 -4.06 13.14 -23.61
CA TYR A 415 -5.34 12.72 -23.05
C TYR A 415 -6.25 13.85 -22.56
N ALA A 416 -5.96 15.11 -22.88
CA ALA A 416 -6.65 16.26 -22.30
C ALA A 416 -8.18 16.26 -22.55
N ASP A 417 -8.64 15.63 -23.63
CA ASP A 417 -10.04 15.57 -24.03
C ASP A 417 -10.84 14.42 -23.39
N TYR A 418 -10.17 13.53 -22.66
CA TYR A 418 -10.77 12.31 -22.09
C TYR A 418 -10.72 12.33 -20.56
N SER A 419 -11.49 11.45 -19.93
CA SER A 419 -11.48 11.25 -18.47
C SER A 419 -10.29 10.37 -18.05
N VAL A 420 -9.07 10.79 -18.37
CA VAL A 420 -7.82 10.13 -17.96
C VAL A 420 -6.98 11.11 -17.16
N GLU A 421 -6.44 10.64 -16.04
CA GLU A 421 -5.64 11.46 -15.14
C GLU A 421 -4.29 10.79 -14.86
N PHE A 422 -3.20 11.51 -15.12
CA PHE A 422 -1.84 11.04 -14.88
C PHE A 422 -1.27 11.65 -13.60
N VAL A 423 -0.74 10.78 -12.75
CA VAL A 423 -0.09 11.12 -11.47
C VAL A 423 1.28 10.47 -11.35
N VAL A 424 2.18 11.13 -10.62
CA VAL A 424 3.55 10.65 -10.34
C VAL A 424 3.73 10.21 -8.89
N GLN A 425 2.68 10.32 -8.08
CA GLN A 425 2.58 9.75 -6.76
C GLN A 425 1.51 8.67 -6.79
N ARG A 426 1.75 7.54 -6.12
CA ARG A 426 0.81 6.45 -6.07
C ARG A 426 -0.53 6.94 -5.49
N PRO A 427 -1.67 6.76 -6.19
CA PRO A 427 -2.98 7.15 -5.67
C PRO A 427 -3.28 6.47 -4.33
N SER A 428 -3.81 7.25 -3.37
CA SER A 428 -4.29 6.72 -2.08
C SER A 428 -5.82 6.59 -2.04
N ASP A 429 -6.52 7.25 -2.95
CA ASP A 429 -7.97 7.32 -3.03
C ASP A 429 -8.55 6.42 -4.13
N PHE A 430 -7.73 5.81 -4.98
CA PHE A 430 -8.13 4.79 -5.96
C PHE A 430 -7.62 3.40 -5.59
N ALA A 431 -8.47 2.40 -5.76
CA ALA A 431 -8.12 0.99 -5.68
C ALA A 431 -7.80 0.41 -7.06
N GLU A 432 -8.57 0.82 -8.07
CA GLU A 432 -8.37 0.43 -9.48
C GLU A 432 -7.75 1.63 -10.19
N TYR A 433 -6.48 1.50 -10.56
CA TYR A 433 -5.72 2.48 -11.34
C TYR A 433 -4.61 1.74 -12.09
N SER A 434 -4.28 2.19 -13.29
CA SER A 434 -3.21 1.59 -14.08
C SER A 434 -1.86 2.06 -13.58
N VAL A 435 -0.86 1.20 -13.68
CA VAL A 435 0.54 1.52 -13.41
C VAL A 435 1.30 1.44 -14.73
N ILE A 436 2.11 2.45 -15.04
CA ILE A 436 3.11 2.35 -16.10
C ILE A 436 4.50 2.57 -15.52
N GLU A 437 5.37 1.59 -15.73
CA GLU A 437 6.75 1.65 -15.28
C GLU A 437 7.65 2.27 -16.35
N VAL A 438 8.49 3.20 -15.92
CA VAL A 438 9.51 3.82 -16.77
C VAL A 438 10.88 3.40 -16.22
N GLY A 439 11.61 2.63 -17.02
CA GLY A 439 12.89 2.02 -16.67
C GLY A 439 14.03 2.43 -17.60
N GLY A 440 15.10 1.64 -17.59
CA GLY A 440 16.28 1.82 -18.44
C GLY A 440 16.32 0.80 -19.57
N GLU A 441 17.17 -0.22 -19.45
CA GLU A 441 17.31 -1.30 -20.41
C GLU A 441 16.00 -2.11 -20.59
N ASP A 442 15.74 -2.54 -21.84
CA ASP A 442 14.70 -3.53 -22.18
C ASP A 442 15.07 -4.93 -21.65
N PRO A 443 14.39 -5.46 -20.62
CA PRO A 443 14.70 -6.77 -20.05
C PRO A 443 14.40 -7.94 -20.98
N ASN A 444 13.66 -7.71 -22.07
CA ASN A 444 13.42 -8.74 -23.10
C ASN A 444 14.61 -8.86 -24.08
N HIS A 445 15.55 -7.91 -24.04
CA HIS A 445 16.71 -7.82 -24.94
C HIS A 445 16.33 -7.78 -26.43
N GLN A 446 15.21 -7.16 -26.76
CA GLN A 446 14.71 -7.03 -28.13
C GLN A 446 14.86 -5.60 -28.68
N GLY A 447 15.22 -4.64 -27.83
CA GLY A 447 15.30 -3.23 -28.22
C GLY A 447 13.91 -2.59 -28.34
N LEU A 448 12.94 -3.08 -27.57
CA LEU A 448 11.62 -2.45 -27.50
C LEU A 448 11.75 -1.08 -26.82
N MET A 449 11.01 -0.07 -27.29
CA MET A 449 10.91 1.23 -26.62
C MET A 449 9.87 1.23 -25.52
N GLY A 450 8.80 0.49 -25.72
CA GLY A 450 7.71 0.29 -24.79
C GLY A 450 7.04 -1.05 -25.07
N LEU A 451 6.39 -1.60 -24.04
CA LEU A 451 5.53 -2.77 -24.20
C LEU A 451 4.41 -2.77 -23.15
N ASP A 452 3.17 -2.79 -23.61
CA ASP A 452 2.04 -3.32 -22.88
C ASP A 452 2.08 -4.86 -22.91
N ALA A 453 2.47 -5.43 -21.77
CA ALA A 453 2.56 -6.87 -21.55
C ALA A 453 1.33 -7.41 -20.78
N THR A 454 0.22 -6.68 -20.73
CA THR A 454 -1.01 -7.09 -20.02
C THR A 454 -1.86 -8.06 -20.86
N MET A 455 -2.70 -8.83 -20.17
CA MET A 455 -3.60 -9.80 -20.80
C MET A 455 -4.89 -9.11 -21.26
N GLY A 456 -5.29 -9.34 -22.51
CA GLY A 456 -6.52 -8.74 -23.06
C GLY A 456 -6.38 -7.28 -23.50
N LYS A 457 -5.14 -6.80 -23.69
CA LYS A 457 -4.84 -5.53 -24.33
C LYS A 457 -5.49 -5.41 -25.71
N ASP A 458 -5.58 -4.18 -26.22
CA ASP A 458 -5.96 -3.85 -27.61
C ASP A 458 -7.44 -4.04 -27.98
N ILE A 459 -8.26 -4.75 -27.19
CA ILE A 459 -9.70 -4.90 -27.46
C ILE A 459 -10.56 -4.76 -26.20
N GLY A 460 -11.38 -3.70 -26.18
CA GLY A 460 -12.56 -3.64 -25.31
C GLY A 460 -12.24 -3.70 -23.81
N ASN A 461 -11.09 -3.15 -23.40
CA ASN A 461 -10.65 -3.28 -22.03
C ASN A 461 -11.65 -2.62 -21.08
N ILE A 462 -12.19 -3.45 -20.19
CA ILE A 462 -13.09 -3.04 -19.13
C ILE A 462 -12.38 -2.98 -17.78
N TYR A 463 -11.09 -3.32 -17.69
CA TYR A 463 -10.26 -3.31 -16.49
C TYR A 463 -9.40 -2.05 -16.44
N PHE A 464 -9.33 -1.44 -15.26
CA PHE A 464 -8.73 -0.12 -15.04
C PHE A 464 -7.53 -0.18 -14.09
N ASP A 465 -7.09 -1.40 -13.78
CA ASP A 465 -6.04 -1.73 -12.81
C ASP A 465 -4.82 -2.43 -13.45
N ASP A 466 -4.64 -2.22 -14.74
CA ASP A 466 -3.55 -2.81 -15.52
C ASP A 466 -2.17 -2.34 -15.09
N ILE A 467 -1.21 -3.27 -15.12
CA ILE A 467 0.19 -3.00 -14.79
C ILE A 467 1.02 -3.15 -16.06
N VAL A 468 1.32 -2.01 -16.69
CA VAL A 468 2.25 -1.85 -17.81
C VAL A 468 3.67 -1.75 -17.25
N GLY A 469 4.17 -2.87 -16.75
CA GLY A 469 5.44 -2.96 -16.03
C GLY A 469 5.71 -4.36 -15.47
N GLY A 470 6.94 -4.59 -15.01
CA GLY A 470 7.33 -5.85 -14.38
C GLY A 470 7.20 -7.08 -15.29
N ASN A 471 7.29 -8.28 -14.68
CA ASN A 471 7.19 -9.57 -15.37
C ASN A 471 5.76 -10.12 -15.32
N ASN A 472 5.17 -10.38 -16.48
CA ASN A 472 3.87 -11.03 -16.61
C ASN A 472 4.02 -12.51 -16.99
N ALA A 473 3.63 -13.39 -16.05
CA ALA A 473 3.69 -14.84 -16.25
C ALA A 473 2.74 -15.32 -17.35
N ASP A 474 1.54 -14.74 -17.47
CA ASP A 474 0.52 -15.15 -18.43
C ASP A 474 0.92 -14.80 -19.87
N SER A 475 1.54 -13.62 -20.06
CA SER A 475 2.10 -13.21 -21.36
C SER A 475 3.22 -14.16 -21.79
N ARG A 476 4.09 -14.55 -20.86
CA ARG A 476 5.16 -15.53 -21.12
C ARG A 476 4.59 -16.91 -21.47
N GLU A 477 3.58 -17.37 -20.74
CA GLU A 477 2.92 -18.66 -20.98
C GLU A 477 2.17 -18.68 -22.33
N SER A 478 1.70 -17.52 -22.78
CA SER A 478 1.09 -17.30 -24.10
C SER A 478 2.11 -17.10 -25.23
N GLY A 479 3.41 -17.14 -24.93
CA GLY A 479 4.49 -17.02 -25.92
C GLY A 479 4.82 -15.57 -26.34
N HIS A 480 4.31 -14.57 -25.62
CA HIS A 480 4.65 -13.16 -25.80
C HIS A 480 5.79 -12.72 -24.88
N TYR A 481 6.35 -11.53 -25.14
CA TYR A 481 7.34 -10.92 -24.25
C TYR A 481 6.73 -10.64 -22.88
N ALA A 482 7.52 -10.91 -21.84
CA ALA A 482 7.02 -10.97 -20.47
C ALA A 482 7.19 -9.66 -19.71
N PHE A 483 8.16 -8.82 -20.11
CA PHE A 483 8.46 -7.58 -19.39
C PHE A 483 7.84 -6.37 -20.08
N GLY A 484 6.91 -5.70 -19.39
CA GLY A 484 6.27 -4.47 -19.85
C GLY A 484 6.95 -3.21 -19.33
N GLY A 485 6.51 -2.04 -19.81
CA GLY A 485 6.98 -0.72 -19.39
C GLY A 485 7.62 0.07 -20.53
N VAL A 486 8.24 1.21 -20.20
CA VAL A 486 8.98 2.07 -21.14
C VAL A 486 10.48 1.96 -20.86
N PHE A 487 11.25 1.67 -21.91
CA PHE A 487 12.68 1.36 -21.83
C PHE A 487 13.52 2.48 -22.44
N VAL A 488 14.01 3.39 -21.60
CA VAL A 488 14.65 4.63 -22.05
C VAL A 488 15.97 4.40 -22.78
N ASP A 489 16.70 3.33 -22.47
CA ASP A 489 17.97 3.00 -23.14
C ASP A 489 17.75 2.66 -24.61
N SER A 490 16.61 2.05 -24.95
CA SER A 490 16.28 1.65 -26.31
C SER A 490 16.16 2.84 -27.27
N PHE A 491 15.92 4.05 -26.76
CA PHE A 491 15.89 5.26 -27.58
C PHE A 491 17.25 5.63 -28.17
N LEU A 492 18.35 5.13 -27.62
CA LEU A 492 19.67 5.30 -28.21
C LEU A 492 19.74 4.74 -29.64
N ALA A 493 18.89 3.78 -30.00
CA ALA A 493 18.83 3.22 -31.34
C ALA A 493 18.39 4.22 -32.44
N PHE A 494 17.90 5.42 -32.07
CA PHE A 494 17.69 6.52 -33.00
C PHE A 494 18.98 7.21 -33.45
N SER A 495 20.11 6.98 -32.75
CA SER A 495 21.43 7.45 -33.19
C SER A 495 21.95 6.58 -34.33
N PRO A 496 22.40 7.16 -35.46
CA PRO A 496 23.15 6.44 -36.49
C PRO A 496 24.46 5.81 -35.98
N HIS A 497 24.97 6.27 -34.83
CA HIS A 497 26.18 5.77 -34.18
C HIS A 497 25.90 4.76 -33.06
N ALA A 498 24.64 4.34 -32.86
CA ALA A 498 24.32 3.27 -31.92
C ALA A 498 24.92 1.93 -32.36
N ASP A 499 25.11 1.00 -31.42
CA ASP A 499 25.58 -0.36 -31.73
C ASP A 499 24.61 -1.11 -32.66
N LYS A 500 23.32 -0.83 -32.53
CA LYS A 500 22.22 -1.38 -33.34
C LYS A 500 21.26 -0.25 -33.71
N PRO A 501 21.57 0.57 -34.73
CA PRO A 501 20.71 1.66 -35.12
C PRO A 501 19.43 1.11 -35.77
N MET A 502 18.31 1.77 -35.52
CA MET A 502 17.05 1.48 -36.20
C MET A 502 17.09 1.94 -37.67
N SER A 503 16.24 1.35 -38.50
CA SER A 503 16.07 1.75 -39.90
C SER A 503 15.65 3.22 -40.06
N ILE A 504 15.01 3.78 -39.03
CA ILE A 504 14.55 5.18 -38.95
C ILE A 504 15.45 6.05 -38.06
N ALA A 505 16.69 5.62 -37.80
CA ALA A 505 17.68 6.44 -37.10
C ALA A 505 17.92 7.76 -37.84
N SER A 506 18.16 8.84 -37.10
CA SER A 506 18.32 10.19 -37.64
C SER A 506 19.59 10.86 -37.12
N PRO A 507 20.42 11.47 -38.00
CA PRO A 507 21.53 12.32 -37.55
C PRO A 507 21.10 13.43 -36.60
N ARG A 508 19.83 13.85 -36.67
CA ARG A 508 19.28 14.88 -35.79
C ARG A 508 19.29 14.48 -34.32
N PHE A 509 19.22 13.17 -34.03
CA PHE A 509 19.38 12.65 -32.68
C PHE A 509 20.76 13.03 -32.13
N ASP A 510 21.81 12.79 -32.91
CA ASP A 510 23.18 13.10 -32.51
C ASP A 510 23.42 14.60 -32.41
N ASP A 511 22.79 15.42 -33.26
CA ASP A 511 22.89 16.88 -33.15
C ASP A 511 22.34 17.41 -31.81
N ILE A 512 21.29 16.78 -31.28
CA ILE A 512 20.62 17.20 -30.05
C ILE A 512 21.32 16.65 -28.80
N PHE A 513 21.64 15.35 -28.81
CA PHE A 513 22.19 14.68 -27.63
C PHE A 513 23.72 14.62 -27.63
N GLY A 514 24.38 14.70 -28.79
CA GLY A 514 25.83 14.63 -28.94
C GLY A 514 26.63 15.60 -28.06
N PRO A 515 26.19 16.85 -27.80
CA PRO A 515 26.88 17.73 -26.87
C PRO A 515 26.96 17.23 -25.42
N PHE A 516 26.12 16.25 -25.04
CA PHE A 516 25.95 15.78 -23.67
C PHE A 516 26.23 14.29 -23.49
N ALA A 517 25.88 13.48 -24.48
CA ALA A 517 25.90 12.03 -24.41
C ALA A 517 27.34 11.49 -24.48
N PRO A 518 27.83 10.78 -23.43
CA PRO A 518 29.22 10.32 -23.40
C PRO A 518 29.61 9.38 -24.55
N PHE A 519 28.68 8.56 -25.04
CA PHE A 519 28.94 7.63 -26.14
C PHE A 519 29.19 8.33 -27.48
N LEU A 520 28.72 9.58 -27.62
CA LEU A 520 28.99 10.46 -28.77
C LEU A 520 30.18 11.41 -28.52
N GLY A 521 30.87 11.27 -27.39
CA GLY A 521 31.96 12.16 -26.98
C GLY A 521 31.50 13.47 -26.33
N GLY A 522 30.23 13.57 -25.95
CA GLY A 522 29.66 14.72 -25.24
C GLY A 522 30.07 14.81 -23.77
N GLU A 523 29.86 15.98 -23.17
CA GLU A 523 30.08 16.23 -21.75
C GLU A 523 28.74 16.31 -21.02
N ALA A 524 28.53 15.46 -20.03
CA ALA A 524 27.28 15.46 -19.26
C ALA A 524 26.95 16.84 -18.68
N VAL A 525 25.66 17.12 -18.52
CA VAL A 525 25.18 18.39 -17.96
C VAL A 525 25.56 18.48 -16.49
N GLU A 526 26.28 19.53 -16.10
CA GLU A 526 26.63 19.81 -14.70
C GLU A 526 25.55 20.63 -13.98
N SER A 527 25.62 20.61 -12.64
CA SER A 527 24.73 21.41 -11.80
C SER A 527 24.97 22.91 -12.04
N GLY A 528 23.91 23.65 -12.39
CA GLY A 528 23.95 25.11 -12.59
C GLY A 528 24.08 25.55 -14.05
N GLU A 529 24.24 24.63 -15.00
CA GLU A 529 24.25 24.97 -16.44
C GLU A 529 22.86 25.34 -17.00
N TYR A 530 21.80 24.94 -16.33
CA TYR A 530 20.41 25.27 -16.68
C TYR A 530 19.74 25.95 -15.47
N PRO A 531 18.94 27.02 -15.66
CA PRO A 531 18.48 27.58 -16.95
C PRO A 531 19.37 28.67 -17.57
N GLY A 532 20.51 29.04 -16.95
CA GLY A 532 21.27 30.26 -17.31
C GLY A 532 22.66 30.07 -17.94
N GLY A 533 23.14 28.84 -18.10
CA GLY A 533 24.49 28.55 -18.59
C GLY A 533 24.62 28.65 -20.11
N ARG A 534 25.86 28.54 -20.61
CA ARG A 534 26.17 28.65 -22.05
C ARG A 534 25.47 27.58 -22.91
N ARG A 535 25.21 26.39 -22.34
CA ARG A 535 24.53 25.27 -23.00
C ARG A 535 23.02 25.23 -22.73
N ALA A 536 22.45 26.21 -22.03
CA ALA A 536 21.05 26.16 -21.55
C ALA A 536 20.02 25.87 -22.65
N ALA A 537 20.11 26.54 -23.81
CA ALA A 537 19.18 26.31 -24.91
C ALA A 537 19.30 24.91 -25.53
N ALA A 538 20.52 24.35 -25.60
CA ALA A 538 20.74 22.98 -26.07
C ALA A 538 20.23 21.96 -25.04
N ILE A 539 20.41 22.23 -23.75
CA ILE A 539 19.86 21.42 -22.66
C ILE A 539 18.34 21.41 -22.72
N GLU A 540 17.71 22.58 -22.90
CA GLU A 540 16.26 22.72 -23.03
C GLU A 540 15.71 21.90 -24.20
N LEU A 541 16.36 21.97 -25.37
CA LEU A 541 15.96 21.16 -26.53
C LEU A 541 16.12 19.65 -26.28
N ALA A 542 17.20 19.22 -25.62
CA ALA A 542 17.41 17.81 -25.29
C ALA A 542 16.39 17.29 -24.25
N VAL A 543 16.04 18.12 -23.26
CA VAL A 543 14.98 17.83 -22.29
C VAL A 543 13.62 17.72 -22.98
N HIS A 544 13.29 18.67 -23.87
CA HIS A 544 12.08 18.64 -24.67
C HIS A 544 11.99 17.38 -25.52
N ALA A 545 13.03 17.07 -26.29
CA ALA A 545 13.07 15.91 -27.18
C ALA A 545 12.90 14.60 -26.40
N LEU A 546 13.75 14.34 -25.39
CA LEU A 546 13.72 13.09 -24.63
C LEU A 546 12.42 12.94 -23.83
N GLY A 547 11.98 14.02 -23.17
CA GLY A 547 10.72 14.02 -22.43
C GLY A 547 9.50 13.77 -23.33
N SER A 548 9.51 14.28 -24.57
CA SER A 548 8.45 14.03 -25.54
C SER A 548 8.47 12.60 -26.05
N MET A 549 9.63 12.03 -26.34
CA MET A 549 9.75 10.62 -26.76
C MET A 549 9.21 9.67 -25.68
N ILE A 550 9.60 9.89 -24.42
CA ILE A 550 9.14 9.07 -23.30
C ILE A 550 7.63 9.28 -23.08
N GLY A 551 7.16 10.53 -23.04
CA GLY A 551 5.74 10.84 -22.86
C GLY A 551 4.85 10.24 -23.95
N ASN A 552 5.25 10.38 -25.21
CA ASN A 552 4.53 9.78 -26.35
C ASN A 552 4.54 8.25 -26.30
N THR A 553 5.62 7.63 -25.78
CA THR A 553 5.66 6.17 -25.60
C THR A 553 4.74 5.74 -24.47
N ILE A 554 4.70 6.46 -23.34
CA ILE A 554 3.72 6.21 -22.27
C ILE A 554 2.30 6.32 -22.80
N SER A 555 1.99 7.39 -23.54
CA SER A 555 0.65 7.60 -24.11
C SER A 555 0.26 6.46 -25.06
N HIS A 556 1.22 5.93 -25.84
CA HIS A 556 1.01 4.79 -26.72
C HIS A 556 0.69 3.50 -25.96
N GLU A 557 1.48 3.14 -24.95
CA GLU A 557 1.25 1.92 -24.18
C GLU A 557 -0.06 1.98 -23.38
N ILE A 558 -0.42 3.16 -22.83
CA ILE A 558 -1.73 3.35 -22.20
C ILE A 558 -2.87 3.26 -23.23
N GLY A 559 -2.62 3.61 -24.49
CA GLY A 559 -3.56 3.37 -25.58
C GLY A 559 -3.90 1.90 -25.74
N HIS A 560 -2.90 1.01 -25.78
CA HIS A 560 -3.09 -0.44 -25.82
C HIS A 560 -3.89 -0.94 -24.61
N THR A 561 -3.54 -0.46 -23.42
CA THR A 561 -4.27 -0.78 -22.19
C THR A 561 -5.72 -0.34 -22.31
N LEU A 562 -6.03 0.81 -22.88
CA LEU A 562 -7.41 1.27 -23.06
C LEU A 562 -8.16 0.53 -24.19
N GLY A 563 -7.55 -0.44 -24.86
CA GLY A 563 -8.16 -1.21 -25.93
C GLY A 563 -8.14 -0.50 -27.28
N LEU A 564 -7.16 0.36 -27.52
CA LEU A 564 -6.92 0.96 -28.82
C LEU A 564 -6.01 0.06 -29.65
N ALA A 565 -6.59 -0.60 -30.66
CA ALA A 565 -5.87 -1.10 -31.82
C ALA A 565 -6.77 -1.08 -33.04
N ALA A 566 -6.18 -0.87 -34.23
CA ALA A 566 -6.95 -0.81 -35.46
C ALA A 566 -7.00 -2.18 -36.16
N GLY A 567 -7.95 -3.06 -35.81
CA GLY A 567 -8.23 -4.22 -36.66
C GLY A 567 -8.72 -5.49 -35.96
N PRO A 568 -8.64 -6.64 -36.63
CA PRO A 568 -8.89 -7.95 -36.01
C PRO A 568 -7.89 -8.22 -34.86
N PRO A 569 -8.11 -9.26 -34.03
CA PRO A 569 -7.34 -9.55 -32.81
C PRO A 569 -5.81 -9.71 -32.94
N ASP A 570 -5.27 -9.68 -34.16
CA ASP A 570 -3.86 -9.78 -34.51
C ASP A 570 -3.25 -8.45 -35.00
N PHE A 571 -4.02 -7.35 -35.02
CA PHE A 571 -3.58 -6.03 -35.44
C PHE A 571 -3.47 -5.12 -34.22
N PHE A 572 -2.27 -4.57 -33.97
CA PHE A 572 -1.94 -3.87 -32.73
C PHE A 572 -1.76 -2.36 -32.91
N HIS A 573 -1.74 -1.83 -34.14
CA HIS A 573 -1.46 -0.42 -34.41
C HIS A 573 -2.46 0.18 -35.41
N SER A 574 -2.58 1.50 -35.40
CA SER A 574 -3.34 2.24 -36.43
C SER A 574 -2.63 2.20 -37.79
N LEU A 575 -3.38 2.49 -38.86
CA LEU A 575 -2.76 2.67 -40.17
C LEU A 575 -1.83 3.89 -40.14
N PRO A 576 -0.57 3.76 -40.61
CA PRO A 576 0.42 4.84 -40.48
C PRO A 576 -0.06 6.18 -41.03
N GLY A 577 0.20 7.26 -40.29
CA GLY A 577 -0.01 8.62 -40.76
C GLY A 577 0.60 9.68 -39.85
N PRO A 578 0.58 10.95 -40.29
CA PRO A 578 1.40 11.98 -39.68
C PRO A 578 1.04 12.22 -38.21
N ASN A 579 2.03 12.06 -37.32
CA ASN A 579 1.90 12.23 -35.87
C ASN A 579 0.85 11.32 -35.21
N GLN A 580 0.48 10.20 -35.81
CA GLN A 580 -0.50 9.30 -35.21
C GLN A 580 0.13 8.59 -33.99
N LEU A 581 -0.50 8.74 -32.83
CA LEU A 581 0.04 8.24 -31.57
C LEU A 581 0.13 6.72 -31.55
N MET A 582 -0.87 6.03 -32.11
CA MET A 582 -0.98 4.56 -32.16
C MET A 582 -0.28 3.92 -33.36
N ASP A 583 0.56 4.67 -34.10
CA ASP A 583 1.38 4.10 -35.18
C ASP A 583 2.49 3.20 -34.63
N GLY A 584 2.86 2.19 -35.42
CA GLY A 584 3.90 1.23 -35.07
C GLY A 584 5.25 1.87 -34.79
N GLY A 585 6.01 1.24 -33.89
CA GLY A 585 7.35 1.64 -33.48
C GLY A 585 8.25 2.12 -34.62
N SER A 586 8.29 1.33 -35.70
CA SER A 586 9.12 1.53 -36.90
C SER A 586 8.63 2.60 -37.87
N ASP A 587 7.41 3.11 -37.69
CA ASP A 587 6.77 4.02 -38.63
C ASP A 587 6.83 5.48 -38.16
N ARG A 588 7.20 5.70 -36.90
CA ARG A 588 7.30 7.03 -36.27
C ARG A 588 8.76 7.47 -36.12
N PRO A 589 9.28 8.35 -36.98
CA PRO A 589 10.67 8.81 -36.95
C PRO A 589 11.01 9.58 -35.68
N PHE A 590 12.32 9.76 -35.43
CA PHE A 590 12.83 10.47 -34.25
C PHE A 590 12.21 11.85 -34.09
N GLU A 591 12.20 12.66 -35.15
CA GLU A 591 11.72 14.05 -35.11
C GLU A 591 10.25 14.14 -34.73
N GLU A 592 9.45 13.16 -35.15
CA GLU A 592 8.03 13.06 -34.80
C GLU A 592 7.86 12.77 -33.31
N ARG A 593 8.54 11.75 -32.80
CA ARG A 593 8.47 11.38 -31.37
C ARG A 593 9.01 12.46 -30.45
N ALA A 594 10.04 13.16 -30.91
CA ALA A 594 10.67 14.26 -30.18
C ALA A 594 9.92 15.60 -30.30
N GLU A 595 8.94 15.71 -31.19
CA GLU A 595 8.17 16.94 -31.46
C GLU A 595 9.07 18.13 -31.82
N ILE A 596 9.97 17.90 -32.78
CA ILE A 596 10.96 18.88 -33.22
C ILE A 596 10.86 19.13 -34.74
N ASP A 597 11.54 20.18 -35.19
CA ASP A 597 11.75 20.48 -36.61
C ASP A 597 10.47 20.55 -37.45
N GLY A 598 9.39 21.06 -36.84
CA GLY A 598 8.08 21.24 -37.48
C GLY A 598 7.14 20.06 -37.33
N GLN A 599 7.56 18.96 -36.69
CA GLN A 599 6.66 17.90 -36.27
C GLN A 599 5.80 18.35 -35.09
N GLY A 600 4.55 17.92 -35.08
CA GLY A 600 3.55 18.35 -34.10
C GLY A 600 3.43 17.38 -32.92
N PRO A 601 2.63 17.75 -31.92
CA PRO A 601 2.12 16.81 -30.93
C PRO A 601 1.56 15.53 -31.56
N ALA A 602 1.77 14.40 -30.90
CA ALA A 602 1.10 13.16 -31.29
C ALA A 602 -0.43 13.30 -31.10
N VAL A 603 -1.20 12.69 -31.99
CA VAL A 603 -2.67 12.74 -31.98
C VAL A 603 -3.26 11.35 -32.16
N PHE A 604 -4.40 11.11 -31.51
CA PHE A 604 -5.23 9.94 -31.81
C PHE A 604 -5.87 10.11 -33.19
N CYS A 605 -5.95 9.01 -33.96
CA CYS A 605 -6.70 9.03 -35.21
C CYS A 605 -8.21 9.23 -34.93
N PRO A 606 -9.03 9.59 -35.94
CA PRO A 606 -10.46 9.82 -35.73
C PRO A 606 -11.21 8.66 -35.05
N ASP A 607 -10.87 7.42 -35.43
CA ASP A 607 -11.52 6.21 -34.90
C ASP A 607 -11.14 5.96 -33.43
N ASP A 608 -9.84 6.10 -33.09
CA ASP A 608 -9.34 6.01 -31.71
C ASP A 608 -9.99 7.08 -30.82
N ARG A 609 -10.10 8.31 -31.35
CA ARG A 609 -10.74 9.42 -30.64
C ARG A 609 -12.22 9.18 -30.41
N GLU A 610 -12.96 8.68 -31.40
CA GLU A 610 -14.36 8.31 -31.25
C GLU A 610 -14.53 7.22 -30.19
N TYR A 611 -13.66 6.21 -30.21
CA TYR A 611 -13.64 5.14 -29.22
C TYR A 611 -13.42 5.66 -27.80
N LEU A 612 -12.36 6.47 -27.58
CA LEU A 612 -12.04 7.03 -26.27
C LEU A 612 -13.15 7.94 -25.74
N LEU A 613 -13.75 8.78 -26.59
CA LEU A 613 -14.89 9.63 -26.20
C LEU A 613 -16.12 8.82 -25.77
N ARG A 614 -16.27 7.59 -26.30
CA ARG A 614 -17.35 6.69 -25.91
C ARG A 614 -17.11 6.03 -24.55
N ILE A 615 -15.88 5.60 -24.27
CA ILE A 615 -15.58 4.83 -23.04
C ILE A 615 -15.11 5.68 -21.86
N LEU A 616 -14.58 6.88 -22.13
CA LEU A 616 -13.98 7.81 -21.16
C LEU A 616 -14.40 9.26 -21.45
N PRO A 617 -15.72 9.55 -21.53
CA PRO A 617 -16.20 10.92 -21.73
C PRO A 617 -15.81 11.80 -20.54
N LYS A 618 -15.39 13.02 -20.83
CA LYS A 618 -14.98 14.01 -19.84
C LYS A 618 -16.15 14.68 -19.13
#